data_AF-A0A7W1J9H6-F1
#
_entry.id   AF-A0A7W1J9H6-F1
#
_cell.length_a   1.000
_cell.length_b   1.000
_cell.length_c   1.000
_cell.angle_alpha   90.00
_cell.angle_beta   90.00
_cell.angle_gamma   90.00
#
_symmetry.space_group_name_H-M   'P 1'
#
loop_
_entity.id
_entity.type
_entity.pdbx_description
1 polymer ?
#
loop_
_entity_poly.entity_id
_entity_poly.type
_entity_poly.pdbx_seq_one_letter_code
_entity_poly.pdbx_strand_id
1 'polypeptide(L)'
;DWLTPDGLKSWGDTRTIVMGTDGYIELRPTLDITREPHGDHLFLVDHRGEHYINVAGKVGVPFYGRFVRDCLDRTETAMTQAHALRAAELCIRAQKQAVRVL
;
A
#
# COMPACT_ATOMS: atom_id res chain seq x y z
N ASP A 1 -18.43 -2.25 -11.89
CA ASP A 1 -17.71 -1.05 -12.34
C ASP A 1 -16.53 -0.86 -11.38
N TRP A 2 -15.38 -0.49 -11.92
CA TRP A 2 -14.21 -0.02 -11.20
C TRP A 2 -14.40 1.49 -10.94
N LEU A 3 -15.09 1.79 -9.83
CA LEU A 3 -15.91 2.99 -9.54
C LEU A 3 -15.18 4.34 -9.33
N THR A 4 -13.92 4.49 -9.77
CA THR A 4 -13.23 5.79 -9.62
C THR A 4 -13.91 6.85 -10.49
N PRO A 5 -14.36 7.99 -9.95
CA PRO A 5 -15.02 9.03 -10.75
C PRO A 5 -14.02 9.84 -11.59
N ASP A 6 -14.45 10.29 -12.76
CA ASP A 6 -13.64 11.09 -13.71
C ASP A 6 -13.06 12.38 -13.11
N GLY A 7 -13.70 12.92 -12.04
CA GLY A 7 -13.23 14.12 -11.36
C GLY A 7 -12.00 13.90 -10.47
N LEU A 8 -11.59 12.66 -10.21
CA LEU A 8 -10.41 12.38 -9.38
C LEU A 8 -9.12 12.68 -10.17
N LYS A 9 -8.19 13.40 -9.53
CA LYS A 9 -6.90 13.79 -10.15
C LYS A 9 -5.87 12.68 -10.26
N SER A 10 -6.25 11.43 -9.96
CA SER A 10 -5.41 10.23 -10.04
C SER A 10 -6.26 9.05 -10.48
N TRP A 11 -5.63 7.91 -10.75
CA TRP A 11 -6.29 6.69 -11.18
C TRP A 11 -7.14 6.02 -10.09
N GLY A 12 -6.95 6.40 -8.82
CA GLY A 12 -7.73 5.95 -7.69
C GLY A 12 -7.28 6.64 -6.39
N ASP A 13 -8.19 6.76 -5.41
CA ASP A 13 -7.88 7.24 -4.06
C ASP A 13 -7.45 6.04 -3.22
N THR A 14 -6.22 5.58 -3.42
CA THR A 14 -5.69 4.42 -2.72
C THR A 14 -5.34 4.83 -1.30
N ARG A 15 -5.78 4.04 -0.31
CA ARG A 15 -5.49 4.29 1.10
C ARG A 15 -5.19 3.00 1.83
N THR A 16 -4.32 3.12 2.84
CA THR A 16 -4.07 2.06 3.81
C THR A 16 -4.06 2.67 5.20
N ILE A 17 -4.83 2.11 6.12
CA ILE A 17 -4.78 2.47 7.54
C ILE A 17 -4.17 1.32 8.32
N VAL A 18 -3.12 1.59 9.08
CA VAL A 18 -2.50 0.65 10.02
C VAL A 18 -2.84 1.09 11.42
N MET A 19 -3.72 0.34 12.09
CA MET A 19 -4.13 0.62 13.46
C MET A 19 -3.24 -0.13 14.45
N GLY A 20 -2.67 0.60 15.40
CA GLY A 20 -1.91 0.06 16.52
C GLY A 20 -2.57 0.39 17.86
N THR A 21 -1.97 -0.11 18.95
CA THR A 21 -2.43 0.16 20.32
C THR A 21 -2.11 1.58 20.80
N ASP A 22 -1.06 2.18 20.25
CA ASP A 22 -0.52 3.48 20.67
C ASP A 22 -0.71 4.58 19.62
N GLY A 23 -1.53 4.30 18.61
CA GLY A 23 -1.71 5.20 17.48
C GLY A 23 -2.10 4.50 16.20
N TYR A 24 -2.13 5.24 15.10
CA TYR A 24 -2.37 4.69 13.77
C TYR A 24 -1.61 5.48 12.70
N ILE A 25 -1.45 4.83 11.55
CA ILE A 25 -0.88 5.44 10.34
C ILE A 25 -1.93 5.41 9.24
N GLU A 26 -2.12 6.52 8.52
CA GLU A 26 -2.80 6.56 7.23
C GLU A 26 -1.79 6.84 6.12
N LEU A 27 -1.75 5.96 5.12
CA LEU A 27 -0.96 6.13 3.91
C LEU A 27 -1.88 6.56 2.77
N ARG A 28 -1.53 7.65 2.07
CA ARG A 28 -2.18 8.09 0.82
C ARG A 28 -1.15 8.12 -0.32
N PRO A 29 -0.89 6.97 -0.97
CA PRO A 29 0.14 6.84 -2.00
C PRO A 29 -0.19 7.49 -3.34
N THR A 30 -1.44 7.85 -3.64
CA THR A 30 -1.82 8.34 -4.97
C THR A 30 -2.19 9.82 -5.04
N LEU A 31 -2.81 10.38 -4.00
CA LEU A 31 -3.10 11.81 -3.84
C LEU A 31 -3.54 12.16 -2.40
N ASP A 32 -3.59 13.44 -2.05
CA ASP A 32 -4.37 13.96 -0.91
C ASP A 32 -5.55 14.79 -1.41
N ILE A 33 -6.78 14.25 -1.28
CA ILE A 33 -8.00 14.84 -1.88
C ILE A 33 -8.12 16.31 -1.52
N THR A 34 -8.37 17.15 -2.55
CA THR A 34 -8.50 18.61 -2.49
C THR A 34 -7.24 19.39 -2.09
N ARG A 35 -6.20 18.71 -1.61
CA ARG A 35 -5.00 19.34 -1.05
C ARG A 35 -3.82 19.21 -1.98
N GLU A 36 -3.44 17.98 -2.35
CA GLU A 36 -2.36 17.73 -3.30
C GLU A 36 -2.68 16.65 -4.34
N PRO A 37 -2.32 16.88 -5.61
CA PRO A 37 -2.57 15.92 -6.69
C PRO A 37 -1.54 14.79 -6.75
N HIS A 38 -0.49 14.84 -5.93
CA HIS A 38 0.57 13.84 -5.85
C HIS A 38 0.42 13.00 -4.58
N GLY A 39 0.99 11.80 -4.56
CA GLY A 39 0.91 10.88 -3.44
C GLY A 39 2.04 11.03 -2.42
N ASP A 40 2.46 9.89 -1.88
CA ASP A 40 3.56 9.79 -0.89
C ASP A 40 3.31 10.56 0.41
N HIS A 41 2.04 10.65 0.82
CA HIS A 41 1.63 11.22 2.10
C HIS A 41 1.47 10.14 3.17
N LEU A 42 2.09 10.37 4.33
CA LEU A 42 1.93 9.56 5.52
C LEU A 42 1.45 10.46 6.66
N PHE A 43 0.34 10.07 7.28
CA PHE A 43 -0.19 10.69 8.49
C PHE A 43 0.00 9.71 9.65
N LEU A 44 0.64 10.15 10.72
CA LEU A 44 0.85 9.37 11.93
C LEU A 44 0.15 10.09 13.07
N VAL A 45 -0.66 9.37 13.83
CA VAL A 45 -1.24 9.86 15.08
C VAL A 45 -0.77 8.97 16.21
N ASP A 46 -0.14 9.57 17.21
CA ASP A 46 0.38 8.89 18.40
C ASP A 46 0.04 9.67 19.68
N HIS A 47 0.55 9.21 20.83
CA HIS A 47 0.35 9.87 22.12
C HIS A 47 0.89 11.32 22.21
N ARG A 48 1.68 11.76 21.23
CA ARG A 48 2.27 13.11 21.18
C ARG A 48 1.52 14.04 20.23
N GLY A 49 0.67 13.50 19.36
CA GLY A 49 -0.21 14.28 18.48
C GLY A 49 -0.27 13.75 17.05
N GLU A 50 -0.65 14.64 16.15
CA GLU A 50 -0.79 14.38 14.72
C GLU A 50 0.47 14.84 13.97
N HIS A 51 1.01 13.97 13.13
CA HIS A 51 2.23 14.21 12.37
C HIS A 51 1.97 13.95 10.89
N TYR A 52 2.39 14.89 10.05
CA TYR A 52 2.39 14.72 8.60
C TYR A 52 3.82 14.54 8.09
N ILE A 53 4.03 13.47 7.31
CA ILE A 53 5.31 13.10 6.75
C ILE A 53 5.15 12.95 5.23
N ASN A 54 5.71 13.89 4.47
CA ASN A 54 5.89 13.74 3.03
C ASN A 54 7.11 12.87 2.75
N VAL A 55 6.93 11.72 2.09
CA VAL A 55 8.02 10.78 1.76
C VAL A 55 8.42 10.77 0.28
N ALA A 56 7.86 11.66 -0.54
CA ALA A 56 8.18 11.78 -1.96
C ALA A 56 9.69 11.97 -2.17
N GLY A 57 10.31 11.05 -2.91
CA GLY A 57 11.74 11.07 -3.20
C GLY A 57 12.66 10.87 -1.99
N LYS A 58 12.13 10.53 -0.80
CA LYS A 58 12.92 10.35 0.43
C LYS A 58 13.18 8.89 0.78
N VAL A 59 12.33 7.98 0.30
CA VAL A 59 12.43 6.54 0.57
C VAL A 59 12.68 5.81 -0.74
N GLY A 60 13.66 4.91 -0.74
CA GLY A 60 13.98 4.10 -1.91
C GLY A 60 12.99 2.96 -2.16
N VAL A 61 13.07 2.34 -3.33
CA VAL A 61 12.25 1.17 -3.72
C VAL A 61 13.16 -0.07 -3.79
N PRO A 62 13.41 -0.77 -2.66
CA PRO A 62 14.44 -1.80 -2.59
C PRO A 62 14.08 -3.10 -3.32
N PHE A 63 12.79 -3.32 -3.61
CA PHE A 63 12.28 -4.58 -4.14
C PHE A 63 13.01 -5.03 -5.41
N TYR A 64 13.13 -4.16 -6.42
CA TYR A 64 13.68 -4.54 -7.73
C TYR A 64 15.16 -4.94 -7.65
N GLY A 65 15.98 -4.14 -6.96
CA GLY A 65 17.39 -4.45 -6.79
C GLY A 65 17.59 -5.77 -6.04
N ARG A 66 16.80 -6.01 -5.00
CA ARG A 66 16.82 -7.28 -4.25
C ARG A 66 16.32 -8.44 -5.11
N PHE A 67 15.28 -8.25 -5.91
CA PHE A 67 14.71 -9.31 -6.73
C PHE A 67 15.69 -9.78 -7.82
N VAL A 68 16.42 -8.86 -8.45
CA VAL A 68 17.50 -9.23 -9.39
C VAL A 68 18.58 -10.05 -8.68
N ARG A 69 18.98 -9.66 -7.46
CA ARG A 69 19.93 -10.45 -6.66
C ARG A 69 19.38 -11.82 -6.28
N ASP A 70 18.12 -11.90 -5.86
CA ASP A 70 17.45 -13.16 -5.53
C ASP A 70 17.48 -14.15 -6.69
N CYS A 71 17.31 -13.67 -7.93
CA CYS A 71 17.43 -14.49 -9.14
C CYS A 71 18.86 -15.03 -9.35
N LEU A 72 19.87 -14.18 -9.18
CA LEU A 72 21.28 -14.53 -9.39
C LEU A 72 21.82 -15.44 -8.29
N ASP A 73 21.47 -15.13 -7.04
CA ASP A 73 22.02 -15.75 -5.83
C ASP A 73 21.15 -16.90 -5.31
N ARG A 74 19.97 -17.11 -5.89
CA ARG A 74 18.99 -18.11 -5.45
C ARG A 74 18.54 -17.88 -4.00
N THR A 75 18.30 -16.62 -3.65
CA THR A 75 17.85 -16.18 -2.32
C THR A 75 16.43 -15.59 -2.39
N GLU A 76 15.90 -15.10 -1.26
CA GLU A 76 14.54 -14.56 -1.14
C GLU A 76 14.49 -13.27 -0.29
N THR A 77 15.44 -12.36 -0.52
CA THR A 77 15.62 -11.12 0.25
C THR A 77 14.65 -9.99 -0.13
N ALA A 78 14.10 -10.03 -1.34
CA ALA A 78 13.07 -9.10 -1.79
C ALA A 78 11.72 -9.42 -1.14
N MET A 79 11.34 -10.70 -1.15
CA MET A 79 10.12 -11.25 -0.56
C MET A 79 10.21 -12.77 -0.58
N THR A 80 9.78 -13.44 0.50
CA THR A 80 9.70 -14.91 0.50
C THR A 80 8.63 -15.41 -0.48
N GLN A 81 8.90 -16.50 -1.19
CA GLN A 81 7.93 -17.17 -2.06
C GLN A 81 6.69 -17.60 -1.26
N ALA A 82 6.89 -18.10 -0.03
CA ALA A 82 5.79 -18.49 0.85
C ALA A 82 4.82 -17.32 1.11
N HIS A 83 5.33 -16.10 1.34
CA HIS A 83 4.48 -14.91 1.50
C HIS A 83 3.72 -14.56 0.20
N ALA A 84 4.39 -14.57 -0.96
CA ALA A 84 3.75 -14.29 -2.25
C ALA A 84 2.62 -15.29 -2.56
N LEU A 85 2.87 -16.59 -2.37
CA LEU A 85 1.86 -17.63 -2.55
C LEU A 85 0.71 -17.51 -1.54
N ARG A 86 1.02 -17.14 -0.29
CA ARG A 86 -0.01 -16.95 0.74
C ARG A 86 -0.95 -15.79 0.39
N ALA A 87 -0.44 -14.68 -0.12
CA ALA A 87 -1.28 -13.58 -0.59
C ALA A 87 -2.21 -14.05 -1.74
N ALA A 88 -1.66 -14.78 -2.72
CA ALA A 88 -2.45 -15.33 -3.82
C ALA A 88 -3.54 -16.33 -3.35
N GLU A 89 -3.21 -17.22 -2.42
CA GLU A 89 -4.16 -18.16 -1.82
C GLU A 89 -5.31 -17.41 -1.13
N LEU A 90 -5.02 -16.38 -0.35
CA LEU A 90 -6.02 -15.56 0.33
C LEU A 90 -6.95 -14.86 -0.67
N CYS A 91 -6.41 -14.30 -1.77
CA CYS A 91 -7.22 -13.71 -2.85
C CYS A 91 -8.19 -14.73 -3.46
N ILE A 92 -7.72 -15.93 -3.79
CA ILE A 92 -8.55 -17.00 -4.36
C ILE A 92 -9.63 -17.44 -3.36
N ARG A 93 -9.28 -17.59 -2.08
CA ARG A 93 -10.23 -17.98 -1.03
C ARG A 93 -11.29 -16.93 -0.81
N ALA A 94 -10.91 -15.65 -0.74
CA ALA A 94 -11.84 -14.54 -0.60
C ALA A 94 -12.83 -14.52 -1.79
N GLN A 95 -12.33 -14.66 -3.01
CA GLN A 95 -13.19 -14.68 -4.20
C GLN A 95 -14.12 -15.90 -4.23
N LYS A 96 -13.67 -17.09 -3.80
CA LYS A 96 -14.51 -18.30 -3.68
C LYS A 96 -15.61 -18.16 -2.63
N GLN A 97 -15.36 -17.39 -1.57
CA GLN A 97 -16.30 -17.14 -0.47
C GLN A 97 -17.18 -15.92 -0.70
N ALA A 98 -16.93 -15.14 -1.76
CA ALA A 98 -17.69 -13.93 -2.04
C ALA A 98 -19.16 -14.27 -2.31
N VAL A 99 -20.06 -13.54 -1.65
CA VAL A 99 -21.48 -13.55 -1.98
C VAL A 99 -21.70 -12.57 -3.13
N ARG A 100 -22.34 -13.03 -4.21
CA ARG A 100 -22.73 -12.15 -5.30
C ARG A 100 -23.89 -11.27 -4.82
N VAL A 101 -23.59 -10.00 -4.61
CA VAL A 101 -24.55 -8.97 -4.19
C VAL A 101 -25.09 -8.20 -5.40
N LEU A 102 -25.55 -8.93 -6.43
CA LEU A 102 -26.23 -8.42 -7.62
C LEU A 102 -27.03 -9.54 -8.29
#